data_AF-A0A0F2T5E0-F1
#
_entry.id   AF-A0A0F2T5E0-F1
#
_cell.length_a   1.000
_cell.length_b   1.000
_cell.length_c   1.000
_cell.angle_alpha   90.00
_cell.angle_beta   90.00
_cell.angle_gamma   90.00
#
_symmetry.space_group_name_H-M   'P 1'
#
loop_
_entity.id
_entity.type
_entity.pdbx_description
1 polymer ?
#
loop_
_entity_poly.entity_id
_entity_poly.type
_entity_poly.pdbx_seq_one_letter_code
_entity_poly.pdbx_strand_id
1 'polypeptide(L)'
;MYADAAAFHAEHHHLDPTDPDHDSPLMTWIARQRHLKGCGELAPARITELDALGMIWSKNAGAWERGHAYARAWAARTGHLAIPVKATLDGYAVGAWMRRQRKAAGLTDHQHHNLDALDPLWQLEPDWNRSYRRLTAYLAEGGSLTGPVNRTGHTSDPHFRPGSWLRKQNRLASTGGHTAQQTALLDALGPWQTTSPSQPH
;
A
#
# COMPACT_ATOMS: atom_id res chain seq x y z
N MET A 1 -8.13 15.45 -25.51
CA MET A 1 -8.92 14.63 -24.59
C MET A 1 -8.26 13.33 -24.14
N TYR A 2 -7.97 12.35 -25.01
CA TYR A 2 -7.25 11.15 -24.53
C TYR A 2 -5.86 11.50 -23.98
N ALA A 3 -5.14 12.39 -24.65
CA ALA A 3 -3.86 12.91 -24.17
C ALA A 3 -3.98 13.55 -22.77
N ASP A 4 -5.06 14.29 -22.50
CA ASP A 4 -5.30 14.91 -21.19
C ASP A 4 -5.59 13.85 -20.12
N ALA A 5 -6.32 12.79 -20.47
CA ALA A 5 -6.52 11.65 -19.57
C ALA A 5 -5.21 10.90 -19.28
N ALA A 6 -4.35 10.75 -20.28
CA ALA A 6 -3.04 10.14 -20.12
C ALA A 6 -2.11 11.03 -19.27
N ALA A 7 -2.14 12.35 -19.46
CA ALA A 7 -1.38 13.31 -18.66
C ALA A 7 -1.85 13.31 -17.20
N PHE A 8 -3.18 13.36 -16.98
CA PHE A 8 -3.76 13.24 -15.64
C PHE A 8 -3.32 11.93 -14.97
N HIS A 9 -3.42 10.79 -15.66
CA HIS A 9 -2.96 9.52 -15.11
C HIS A 9 -1.45 9.49 -14.83
N ALA A 10 -0.63 10.12 -15.67
CA ALA A 10 0.81 10.17 -15.44
C ALA A 10 1.17 10.93 -14.15
N GLU A 11 0.41 11.98 -13.83
CA GLU A 11 0.60 12.81 -12.63
C GLU A 11 -0.03 12.17 -11.37
N HIS A 12 -1.25 11.67 -11.51
CA HIS A 12 -2.08 11.21 -10.39
C HIS A 12 -2.01 9.70 -10.14
N HIS A 13 -1.58 8.90 -11.12
CA HIS A 13 -1.61 7.43 -11.12
C HIS A 13 -3.01 6.81 -10.94
N HIS A 14 -4.05 7.61 -11.15
CA HIS A 14 -5.44 7.22 -11.26
C HIS A 14 -6.13 8.12 -12.28
N LEU A 15 -7.33 7.73 -12.73
CA LEU A 15 -8.16 8.53 -13.63
C LEU A 15 -9.47 8.87 -12.94
N ASP A 16 -9.39 9.76 -11.95
CA ASP A 16 -10.53 10.23 -11.14
C ASP A 16 -10.40 11.73 -10.89
N PRO A 17 -10.60 12.58 -11.92
CA PRO A 17 -10.62 14.02 -11.75
C PRO A 17 -11.82 14.43 -10.89
N THR A 18 -11.53 15.18 -9.82
CA THR A 18 -12.54 15.61 -8.84
C THR A 18 -12.63 17.13 -8.69
N ASP A 19 -11.70 17.88 -9.28
CA ASP A 19 -11.70 19.33 -9.21
C ASP A 19 -12.42 19.90 -10.45
N PRO A 20 -13.68 20.38 -10.33
CA PRO A 20 -14.41 20.89 -11.48
C PRO A 20 -13.82 22.21 -12.02
N ASP A 21 -13.09 22.97 -11.20
CA ASP A 21 -12.54 24.27 -11.64
C ASP A 21 -11.36 24.05 -12.59
N HIS A 22 -10.62 22.94 -12.41
CA HIS A 22 -9.46 22.59 -13.22
C HIS A 22 -9.74 21.49 -14.26
N ASP A 23 -10.57 20.51 -13.92
CA ASP A 23 -10.73 19.27 -14.70
C ASP A 23 -12.05 19.17 -15.48
N SER A 24 -12.92 20.18 -15.45
CA SER A 24 -14.26 20.11 -16.05
C SER A 24 -14.31 19.54 -17.49
N PRO A 25 -13.41 19.94 -18.42
CA PRO A 25 -13.36 19.33 -19.76
C PRO A 25 -13.06 17.83 -19.73
N LEU A 26 -12.09 17.40 -18.91
CA LEU A 26 -11.71 16.00 -18.75
C LEU A 26 -12.84 15.19 -18.08
N MET A 27 -13.47 15.74 -17.05
CA MET A 27 -14.61 15.12 -16.36
C MET A 27 -15.78 14.86 -17.31
N THR A 28 -16.11 15.84 -18.16
CA THR A 28 -17.17 15.72 -19.17
C THR A 28 -16.82 14.67 -20.22
N TRP A 29 -15.56 14.66 -20.68
CA TRP A 29 -15.10 13.66 -21.62
C TRP A 29 -15.13 12.23 -21.03
N ILE A 30 -14.66 12.03 -19.80
CA ILE A 30 -14.76 10.75 -19.08
C ILE A 30 -16.21 10.30 -18.96
N ALA A 31 -17.13 11.20 -18.58
CA ALA A 31 -18.55 10.89 -18.50
C ALA A 31 -19.11 10.40 -19.85
N ARG A 32 -18.69 11.04 -20.96
CA ARG A 32 -19.05 10.59 -22.31
C ARG A 32 -18.46 9.22 -22.65
N GLN A 33 -17.20 8.94 -22.29
CA GLN A 33 -16.62 7.61 -22.52
C GLN A 33 -17.40 6.52 -21.76
N ARG A 34 -17.79 6.77 -20.50
CA ARG A 34 -18.64 5.85 -19.72
C ARG A 34 -19.98 5.59 -20.40
N HIS A 35 -20.62 6.64 -20.90
CA HIS A 35 -21.89 6.52 -21.61
C HIS A 35 -21.76 5.69 -22.90
N LEU A 36 -20.78 6.01 -23.76
CA LEU A 36 -20.53 5.26 -25.00
C LEU A 36 -20.25 3.78 -24.73
N LYS A 37 -19.49 3.45 -23.67
CA LYS A 37 -19.26 2.06 -23.28
C LYS A 37 -20.55 1.38 -22.84
N GLY A 38 -21.37 2.06 -22.04
CA GLY A 38 -22.67 1.55 -21.59
C GLY A 38 -23.66 1.29 -22.73
N CYS A 39 -23.59 2.08 -23.79
CA CYS A 39 -24.37 1.88 -25.03
C CYS A 39 -23.78 0.84 -25.98
N GLY A 40 -22.59 0.30 -25.71
CA GLY A 40 -21.89 -0.62 -26.61
C GLY A 40 -21.27 0.06 -27.85
N GLU A 41 -21.19 1.39 -27.86
CA GLU A 41 -20.70 2.20 -28.99
C GLU A 41 -19.20 2.53 -28.87
N LEU A 42 -18.59 2.26 -27.72
CA LEU A 42 -17.17 2.52 -27.53
C LEU A 42 -16.31 1.41 -28.13
N ALA A 43 -15.42 1.78 -29.04
CA ALA A 43 -14.51 0.84 -29.70
C ALA A 43 -13.70 0.04 -28.66
N PRO A 44 -13.52 -1.30 -28.85
CA PRO A 44 -12.76 -2.14 -27.93
C PRO A 44 -11.35 -1.62 -27.64
N ALA A 45 -10.65 -1.12 -28.67
CA ALA A 45 -9.32 -0.52 -28.50
C ALA A 45 -9.33 0.67 -27.52
N ARG A 46 -10.35 1.53 -27.56
CA ARG A 46 -10.50 2.66 -26.63
C ARG A 46 -10.83 2.19 -25.21
N ILE A 47 -11.58 1.09 -25.07
CA ILE A 47 -11.80 0.48 -23.75
C ILE A 47 -10.47 0.02 -23.16
N THR A 48 -9.67 -0.73 -23.93
CA THR A 48 -8.33 -1.19 -23.53
C THR A 48 -7.40 -0.04 -23.17
N GLU A 49 -7.35 1.02 -24.00
CA GLU A 49 -6.55 2.21 -23.73
C GLU A 49 -6.92 2.89 -22.41
N LEU A 50 -8.22 2.95 -22.09
CA LEU A 50 -8.72 3.57 -20.86
C LEU A 50 -8.57 2.65 -19.64
N ASP A 51 -8.71 1.34 -19.80
CA ASP A 51 -8.41 0.35 -18.77
C ASP A 51 -6.94 0.44 -18.32
N ALA A 52 -6.01 0.64 -19.28
CA ALA A 52 -4.59 0.84 -19.00
C ALA A 52 -4.31 2.11 -18.17
N LEU A 53 -5.15 3.15 -18.31
CA LEU A 53 -5.09 4.37 -17.50
C LEU A 53 -5.89 4.24 -16.19
N GLY A 54 -6.43 3.05 -15.90
CA GLY A 54 -7.19 2.82 -14.67
C GLY A 54 -8.58 3.44 -14.66
N MET A 55 -9.22 3.55 -15.82
CA MET A 55 -10.56 4.11 -15.96
C MET A 55 -11.58 3.42 -15.04
N ILE A 56 -12.19 4.23 -14.17
CA ILE A 56 -13.31 3.79 -13.35
C ILE A 56 -14.57 3.91 -14.20
N TRP A 57 -15.05 2.79 -14.77
CA TRP A 57 -16.12 2.82 -15.77
C TRP A 57 -17.51 3.10 -15.22
N SER A 58 -17.82 2.64 -14.02
CA SER A 58 -19.12 2.92 -13.41
C SER A 58 -18.97 4.04 -12.40
N LYS A 59 -19.84 5.05 -12.49
CA LYS A 59 -19.97 6.07 -11.43
C LYS A 59 -20.45 5.44 -10.12
N ASN A 60 -21.11 4.29 -10.24
CA ASN A 60 -21.52 3.38 -9.18
C ASN A 60 -20.60 2.15 -9.11
N ALA A 61 -19.44 2.14 -9.79
CA ALA A 61 -18.40 1.13 -9.53
C ALA A 61 -18.21 1.17 -8.02
N GLY A 62 -18.24 -0.01 -7.39
CA GLY A 62 -18.28 -0.10 -5.95
C GLY A 62 -17.27 0.85 -5.32
N ALA A 63 -17.59 1.36 -4.14
CA ALA A 63 -16.65 2.15 -3.35
C ALA A 63 -15.27 1.47 -3.19
N TRP A 64 -15.21 0.17 -3.48
CA TRP A 64 -14.01 -0.62 -3.61
C TRP A 64 -13.13 -0.28 -4.83
N GLU A 65 -13.60 -0.32 -6.08
CA GLU A 65 -12.75 -0.08 -7.27
C GLU A 65 -12.14 1.32 -7.25
N ARG A 66 -12.93 2.32 -6.83
CA ARG A 66 -12.42 3.69 -6.66
C ARG A 66 -11.31 3.72 -5.61
N GLY A 67 -11.53 3.14 -4.42
CA GLY A 67 -10.51 3.13 -3.37
C GLY A 67 -9.26 2.32 -3.75
N HIS A 68 -9.42 1.23 -4.51
CA HIS A 68 -8.32 0.45 -5.06
C HIS A 68 -7.48 1.29 -6.04
N ALA A 69 -8.11 2.13 -6.88
CA ALA A 69 -7.35 3.05 -7.75
C ALA A 69 -6.46 4.01 -6.96
N TYR A 70 -6.96 4.58 -5.84
CA TYR A 70 -6.15 5.42 -4.96
C TYR A 70 -5.07 4.62 -4.19
N ALA A 71 -5.34 3.37 -3.81
CA ALA A 71 -4.33 2.50 -3.22
C ALA A 71 -3.20 2.19 -4.21
N ARG A 72 -3.54 1.89 -5.46
CA ARG A 72 -2.56 1.71 -6.54
C ARG A 72 -1.75 2.98 -6.77
N ALA A 73 -2.40 4.14 -6.82
CA ALA A 73 -1.73 5.42 -6.98
C ALA A 73 -0.75 5.72 -5.82
N TRP A 74 -1.16 5.40 -4.59
CA TRP A 74 -0.27 5.47 -3.43
C TRP A 74 0.93 4.53 -3.58
N ALA A 75 0.68 3.26 -3.94
CA ALA A 75 1.72 2.26 -4.12
C ALA A 75 2.71 2.65 -5.24
N ALA A 76 2.23 3.27 -6.32
CA ALA A 76 3.08 3.81 -7.38
C ALA A 76 4.04 4.90 -6.86
N ARG A 77 3.59 5.74 -5.91
CA ARG A 77 4.40 6.82 -5.33
C ARG A 77 5.36 6.34 -4.23
N THR A 78 4.96 5.37 -3.40
CA THR A 78 5.73 4.97 -2.21
C THR A 78 6.25 3.54 -2.22
N GLY A 79 5.88 2.72 -3.21
CA GLY A 79 6.26 1.31 -3.32
C GLY A 79 5.60 0.36 -2.32
N HIS A 80 4.59 0.80 -1.56
CA HIS A 80 3.94 -0.03 -0.53
C HIS A 80 2.56 0.50 -0.11
N LEU A 81 1.74 -0.33 0.54
CA LEU A 81 0.43 0.02 1.11
C LEU A 81 0.46 0.20 2.63
N ALA A 82 1.62 0.50 3.22
CA ALA A 82 1.77 0.87 4.63
C ALA A 82 1.27 2.31 4.93
N ILE A 83 0.07 2.62 4.45
CA ILE A 83 -0.57 3.95 4.45
C ILE A 83 -1.00 4.35 5.87
N PRO A 84 -0.60 5.55 6.36
CA PRO A 84 -1.14 6.11 7.61
C PRO A 84 -2.66 6.29 7.56
N VAL A 85 -3.37 6.02 8.66
CA VAL A 85 -4.85 6.04 8.69
C VAL A 85 -5.45 7.38 8.25
N LYS A 86 -4.79 8.50 8.55
CA LYS A 86 -5.25 9.86 8.21
C LYS A 86 -4.75 10.36 6.84
N ALA A 87 -3.98 9.56 6.12
CA ALA A 87 -3.42 9.99 4.85
C ALA A 87 -4.52 10.17 3.80
N THR A 88 -4.40 11.26 3.04
CA THR A 88 -5.20 11.56 1.87
C THR A 88 -4.32 11.55 0.63
N LEU A 89 -4.92 11.24 -0.51
CA LEU A 89 -4.30 11.32 -1.83
C LEU A 89 -5.32 12.02 -2.74
N ASP A 90 -4.96 13.18 -3.26
CA ASP A 90 -5.81 13.99 -4.15
C ASP A 90 -7.23 14.18 -3.58
N GLY A 91 -7.29 14.52 -2.28
CA GLY A 91 -8.54 14.70 -1.53
C GLY A 91 -9.25 13.40 -1.09
N TYR A 92 -8.86 12.24 -1.60
CA TYR A 92 -9.43 10.95 -1.21
C TYR A 92 -8.79 10.41 0.07
N ALA A 93 -9.61 9.98 1.04
CA ALA A 93 -9.16 9.41 2.31
C ALA A 93 -8.65 7.96 2.18
N VAL A 94 -7.58 7.76 1.39
CA VAL A 94 -7.00 6.44 1.09
C VAL A 94 -6.54 5.69 2.35
N GLY A 95 -6.03 6.39 3.37
CA GLY A 95 -5.66 5.80 4.66
C GLY A 95 -6.85 5.19 5.40
N ALA A 96 -7.98 5.90 5.40
CA ALA A 96 -9.22 5.43 6.02
C ALA A 96 -9.81 4.24 5.23
N TRP A 97 -9.71 4.28 3.90
CA TRP A 97 -10.13 3.18 3.03
C TRP A 97 -9.29 1.92 3.27
N MET A 98 -7.96 2.02 3.29
CA MET A 98 -7.08 0.88 3.59
C MET A 98 -7.33 0.29 4.98
N ARG A 99 -7.59 1.13 6.00
CA ARG A 99 -7.97 0.65 7.33
C ARG A 99 -9.25 -0.18 7.30
N ARG A 100 -10.22 0.15 6.44
CA ARG A 100 -11.44 -0.66 6.26
C ARG A 100 -11.11 -1.99 5.59
N GLN A 101 -10.26 -2.01 4.57
CA GLN A 101 -9.87 -3.25 3.88
C GLN A 101 -9.20 -4.24 4.84
N ARG A 102 -8.29 -3.77 5.72
CA ARG A 102 -7.63 -4.62 6.72
C ARG A 102 -8.58 -5.24 7.74
N LYS A 103 -9.74 -4.63 7.96
CA LYS A 103 -10.75 -5.09 8.92
C LYS A 103 -11.90 -5.85 8.27
N ALA A 104 -11.95 -5.87 6.94
CA ALA A 104 -13.05 -6.47 6.22
C ALA A 104 -12.91 -8.00 6.25
N ALA A 105 -13.89 -8.67 6.86
CA ALA A 105 -13.95 -10.13 6.87
C ALA A 105 -14.52 -10.74 5.56
N GLY A 106 -15.03 -9.90 4.66
CA GLY A 106 -15.75 -10.31 3.46
C GLY A 106 -15.17 -9.73 2.17
N LEU A 107 -13.87 -9.51 2.10
CA LEU A 107 -13.22 -9.21 0.83
C LEU A 107 -13.32 -10.45 -0.06
N THR A 108 -13.63 -10.24 -1.34
CA THR A 108 -13.61 -11.34 -2.31
C THR A 108 -12.17 -11.74 -2.63
N ASP A 109 -11.96 -12.95 -3.12
CA ASP A 109 -10.63 -13.41 -3.56
C ASP A 109 -10.01 -12.47 -4.60
N HIS A 110 -10.83 -11.92 -5.49
CA HIS A 110 -10.38 -10.93 -6.46
C HIS A 110 -9.91 -9.63 -5.79
N GLN A 111 -10.61 -9.15 -4.77
CA GLN A 111 -10.22 -7.95 -4.02
C GLN A 111 -8.93 -8.17 -3.22
N HIS A 112 -8.81 -9.35 -2.59
CA HIS A 112 -7.57 -9.77 -1.93
C HIS A 112 -6.40 -9.82 -2.91
N HIS A 113 -6.55 -10.53 -4.02
CA HIS A 113 -5.52 -10.66 -5.05
C HIS A 113 -5.05 -9.31 -5.59
N ASN A 114 -5.97 -8.39 -5.84
CA ASN A 114 -5.64 -7.06 -6.33
C ASN A 114 -4.82 -6.25 -5.31
N LEU A 115 -5.12 -6.34 -4.02
CA LEU A 115 -4.32 -5.67 -2.98
C LEU A 115 -2.97 -6.35 -2.75
N ASP A 116 -2.92 -7.68 -2.81
CA ASP A 116 -1.68 -8.46 -2.71
C ASP A 116 -0.72 -8.12 -3.85
N ALA A 117 -1.24 -7.91 -5.06
CA ALA A 117 -0.46 -7.49 -6.22
C ALA A 117 0.19 -6.10 -6.05
N LEU A 118 -0.40 -5.22 -5.24
CA LEU A 118 0.16 -3.90 -4.94
C LEU A 118 1.18 -3.95 -3.80
N ASP A 119 0.89 -4.70 -2.73
CA ASP A 119 1.79 -4.89 -1.59
C ASP A 119 1.36 -6.14 -0.80
N PRO A 120 2.08 -7.27 -0.85
CA PRO A 120 1.70 -8.47 -0.11
C PRO A 120 1.72 -8.29 1.43
N LEU A 121 2.29 -7.18 1.92
CA LEU A 121 2.32 -6.81 3.33
C LEU A 121 1.16 -5.88 3.72
N TRP A 122 0.19 -5.61 2.83
CA TRP A 122 -0.85 -4.60 3.04
C TRP A 122 -1.74 -4.87 4.26
N GLN A 123 -1.92 -6.14 4.65
CA GLN A 123 -2.72 -6.55 5.80
C GLN A 123 -2.06 -6.23 7.14
N LEU A 124 -0.74 -6.09 7.16
CA LEU A 124 0.00 -5.74 8.36
C LEU A 124 -0.32 -4.32 8.82
N GLU A 125 -0.28 -4.11 10.13
CA GLU A 125 -0.43 -2.78 10.70
C GLU A 125 0.61 -1.81 10.10
N PRO A 126 0.19 -0.62 9.61
CA PRO A 126 1.07 0.27 8.83
C PRO A 126 2.40 0.59 9.51
N ASP A 127 2.39 0.84 10.82
CA ASP A 127 3.59 1.19 11.57
C ASP A 127 4.56 0.01 11.68
N TRP A 128 4.03 -1.20 11.81
CA TRP A 128 4.83 -2.41 11.81
C TRP A 128 5.41 -2.67 10.42
N ASN A 129 4.60 -2.61 9.37
CA ASN A 129 5.03 -2.78 7.98
C ASN A 129 6.14 -1.77 7.60
N ARG A 130 5.96 -0.48 7.92
CA ARG A 130 7.01 0.54 7.68
C ARG A 130 8.30 0.23 8.45
N SER A 131 8.19 -0.18 9.72
CA SER A 131 9.38 -0.50 10.51
C SER A 131 10.11 -1.75 10.02
N TYR A 132 9.35 -2.77 9.56
CA TYR A 132 9.90 -3.96 8.93
C TYR A 132 10.66 -3.60 7.65
N ARG A 133 10.07 -2.77 6.78
CA ARG A 133 10.74 -2.28 5.55
C ARG A 133 12.00 -1.46 5.83
N ARG A 134 12.00 -0.65 6.90
CA ARG A 134 13.20 0.05 7.37
C ARG A 134 14.28 -0.93 7.84
N LEU A 135 13.89 -2.01 8.52
CA LEU A 135 14.82 -3.07 8.90
C LEU A 135 15.39 -3.79 7.68
N THR A 136 14.57 -4.17 6.70
CA THR A 136 15.06 -4.86 5.50
C THR A 136 16.02 -3.99 4.70
N ALA A 137 15.73 -2.68 4.56
CA ALA A 137 16.65 -1.74 3.93
C ALA A 137 17.98 -1.61 4.71
N TYR A 138 17.91 -1.50 6.04
CA TYR A 138 19.09 -1.48 6.90
C TYR A 138 19.95 -2.75 6.75
N LEU A 139 19.33 -3.94 6.68
CA LEU A 139 20.05 -5.20 6.46
C LEU A 139 20.68 -5.27 5.06
N ALA A 140 20.00 -4.74 4.04
CA ALA A 140 20.54 -4.67 2.68
C ALA A 140 21.79 -3.77 2.58
N GLU A 141 21.93 -2.79 3.49
CA GLU A 141 23.12 -1.94 3.62
C GLU A 141 24.23 -2.54 4.51
N GLY A 142 24.12 -3.83 4.86
CA GLY A 142 25.10 -4.54 5.70
C GLY A 142 24.83 -4.44 7.20
N GLY A 143 23.64 -3.98 7.59
CA GLY A 143 23.20 -3.96 8.98
C GLY A 143 23.05 -5.36 9.58
N SER A 144 23.13 -5.44 10.92
CA SER A 144 22.95 -6.69 11.67
C SER A 144 21.61 -6.78 12.41
N LEU A 145 21.03 -7.98 12.47
CA LEU A 145 19.89 -8.33 13.34
C LEU A 145 20.26 -8.33 14.83
N THR A 146 21.54 -8.47 15.19
CA THR A 146 21.99 -8.54 16.59
C THR A 146 22.81 -7.31 16.97
N GLY A 147 23.13 -7.18 18.27
CA GLY A 147 23.99 -6.11 18.78
C GLY A 147 23.24 -5.04 19.60
N PRO A 148 23.85 -3.86 19.80
CA PRO A 148 23.35 -2.84 20.73
C PRO A 148 21.95 -2.32 20.40
N VAL A 149 21.13 -2.07 21.41
CA VAL A 149 19.74 -1.58 21.27
C VAL A 149 19.71 -0.18 20.62
N ASN A 150 20.64 0.70 20.98
CA ASN A 150 20.62 2.11 20.59
C ASN A 150 21.34 2.42 19.27
N ARG A 151 21.76 1.41 18.51
CA ARG A 151 22.44 1.61 17.22
C ARG A 151 21.53 2.36 16.23
N THR A 152 22.13 3.22 15.42
CA THR A 152 21.46 3.98 14.36
C THR A 152 21.32 3.13 13.11
N GLY A 153 20.39 3.52 12.24
CA GLY A 153 20.34 3.01 10.88
C GLY A 153 21.51 3.52 10.04
N HIS A 154 21.53 3.10 8.78
CA HIS A 154 22.55 3.47 7.81
C HIS A 154 22.10 4.69 6.98
N THR A 155 22.70 4.88 5.81
CA THR A 155 22.58 6.10 5.01
C THR A 155 21.14 6.35 4.56
N SER A 156 20.37 5.31 4.24
CA SER A 156 18.96 5.47 3.86
C SER A 156 18.07 6.00 4.98
N ASP A 157 18.42 5.75 6.25
CA ASP A 157 17.62 6.16 7.40
C ASP A 157 18.42 6.20 8.71
N PRO A 158 19.23 7.27 8.93
CA PRO A 158 20.05 7.38 10.14
C PRO A 158 19.23 7.49 11.44
N HIS A 159 17.96 7.90 11.33
CA HIS A 159 17.06 8.06 12.47
C HIS A 159 16.42 6.74 12.92
N PHE A 160 16.41 5.72 12.07
CA PHE A 160 15.92 4.40 12.43
C PHE A 160 16.77 3.81 13.57
N ARG A 161 16.11 3.13 14.51
CA ARG A 161 16.76 2.45 15.63
C ARG A 161 16.42 0.96 15.57
N PRO A 162 17.14 0.16 14.75
CA PRO A 162 16.80 -1.25 14.53
C PRO A 162 16.84 -2.06 15.83
N GLY A 163 17.82 -1.84 16.70
CA GLY A 163 17.94 -2.55 17.98
C GLY A 163 16.75 -2.32 18.92
N SER A 164 16.26 -1.07 19.02
CA SER A 164 15.06 -0.72 19.79
C SER A 164 13.81 -1.40 19.24
N TRP A 165 13.66 -1.43 17.91
CA TRP A 165 12.52 -2.09 17.28
C TRP A 165 12.55 -3.62 17.44
N LEU A 166 13.71 -4.24 17.26
CA LEU A 166 13.91 -5.69 17.45
C LEU A 166 13.67 -6.11 18.91
N ARG A 167 14.12 -5.30 19.89
CA ARG A 167 13.80 -5.54 21.31
C ARG A 167 12.30 -5.53 21.57
N LYS A 168 11.56 -4.62 20.92
CA LYS A 168 10.09 -4.59 20.98
C LYS A 168 9.49 -5.87 20.39
N GLN A 169 9.99 -6.36 19.26
CA GLN A 169 9.52 -7.61 18.65
C GLN A 169 9.80 -8.81 19.56
N ASN A 170 10.98 -8.88 20.18
CA ASN A 170 11.31 -9.96 21.13
C ASN A 170 10.36 -10.01 22.32
N ARG A 171 10.04 -8.84 22.88
CA ARG A 171 9.04 -8.76 23.95
C ARG A 171 7.67 -9.24 23.48
N LEU A 172 7.21 -8.79 22.32
CA LEU A 172 5.92 -9.19 21.76
C LEU A 172 5.84 -10.70 21.50
N ALA A 173 6.90 -11.31 20.97
CA ALA A 173 6.94 -12.76 20.77
C ALA A 173 6.91 -13.51 22.10
N SER A 174 7.66 -13.06 23.12
CA SER A 174 7.64 -13.69 24.45
C SER A 174 6.29 -13.61 25.16
N THR A 175 5.45 -12.63 24.81
CA THR A 175 4.11 -12.45 25.39
C THR A 175 2.99 -12.92 24.46
N GLY A 176 3.29 -13.61 23.35
CA GLY A 176 2.29 -14.10 22.40
C GLY A 176 1.56 -13.03 21.58
N GLY A 177 2.06 -11.79 21.54
CA GLY A 177 1.46 -10.66 20.82
C GLY A 177 1.87 -10.56 19.35
N HIS A 178 2.56 -11.57 18.83
CA HIS A 178 3.08 -11.60 17.46
C HIS A 178 2.18 -12.48 16.58
N THR A 179 1.73 -11.95 15.44
CA THR A 179 0.98 -12.77 14.48
C THR A 179 1.90 -13.79 13.81
N ALA A 180 1.35 -14.91 13.33
CA ALA A 180 2.11 -15.93 12.61
C ALA A 180 2.86 -15.34 11.39
N GLN A 181 2.21 -14.42 10.66
CA GLN A 181 2.83 -13.75 9.51
C GLN A 181 4.03 -12.89 9.93
N GLN A 182 3.92 -12.13 11.02
CA GLN A 182 5.05 -11.32 11.50
C GLN A 182 6.22 -12.21 11.95
N THR A 183 5.95 -13.34 12.60
CA THR A 183 6.99 -14.32 13.00
C THR A 183 7.71 -14.85 11.78
N ALA A 184 6.97 -15.37 10.79
CA ALA A 184 7.54 -15.89 9.56
C ALA A 184 8.40 -14.86 8.81
N LEU A 185 7.95 -13.60 8.76
CA LEU A 185 8.70 -12.51 8.12
C LEU A 185 10.02 -12.18 8.83
N LEU A 186 10.07 -12.25 10.16
CA LEU A 186 11.32 -12.02 10.91
C LEU A 186 12.24 -13.24 10.86
N ASP A 187 11.69 -14.45 10.96
CA ASP A 187 12.46 -15.69 10.88
C ASP A 187 13.15 -15.82 9.51
N ALA A 188 12.49 -15.38 8.44
CA ALA A 188 13.06 -15.32 7.09
C ALA A 188 14.28 -14.39 6.97
N LEU A 189 14.45 -13.41 7.88
CA LEU A 189 15.63 -12.53 7.90
C LEU A 189 16.84 -13.16 8.60
N GLY A 190 16.62 -14.21 9.41
CA GLY A 190 17.64 -14.87 10.21
C GLY A 190 17.41 -14.74 11.73
N PRO A 191 18.42 -15.06 12.56
CA PRO A 191 18.25 -15.11 14.01
C PRO A 191 18.10 -13.70 14.61
N TRP A 192 16.85 -13.33 14.92
CA TRP A 192 16.49 -12.03 15.49
C TRP A 192 16.15 -12.10 16.99
N GLN A 193 15.86 -13.31 17.49
CA GLN A 193 15.54 -13.54 18.87
C GLN A 193 16.79 -13.59 19.74
N THR A 194 16.80 -12.79 20.80
CA THR A 194 17.79 -12.93 21.87
C THR A 194 17.30 -13.99 22.84
N THR A 195 17.64 -15.25 22.61
CA THR A 195 17.48 -16.30 23.63
C THR A 195 18.37 -15.94 24.82
N SER A 196 17.75 -15.52 25.94
CA SER A 196 18.44 -15.62 27.23
C SER A 196 18.77 -17.11 27.42
N PRO A 197 20.02 -17.50 27.69
CA PRO A 197 20.30 -18.88 28.05
C PRO A 197 19.46 -19.22 29.28
N SER A 198 18.60 -20.21 29.15
CA SER A 198 17.89 -20.82 30.28
C SER A 198 18.93 -21.14 31.34
N GLN A 199 18.89 -20.45 32.49
CA GLN A 199 19.72 -20.79 33.64
C GLN A 199 19.33 -22.21 34.06
N PRO A 200 20.23 -23.21 33.97
CA PRO A 200 19.96 -24.49 34.59
C PRO A 200 19.93 -24.30 36.11
N HIS A 201 18.89 -24.86 36.73
CA HIS A 201 18.73 -24.95 38.19
C HIS A 201 19.86 -25.72 38.86
#